data_AF-S9PRA7-F1
#
_entry.id   AF-S9PRA7-F1
#
_cell.length_a   1.000
_cell.length_b   1.000
_cell.length_c   1.000
_cell.angle_alpha   90.00
_cell.angle_beta   90.00
_cell.angle_gamma   90.00
#
_symmetry.space_group_name_H-M   'P 1'
#
loop_
_entity.id
_entity.type
_entity.pdbx_description
1 polymer ?
#
loop_
_entity_poly.entity_id
_entity_poly.type
_entity_poly.pdbx_seq_one_letter_code
_entity_poly.pdbx_strand_id
1 'polypeptide(L)' 'MGHYRNVVGLKVDPEKVGDAHIFRPWGWPVALIVSERVKRALEDEGLSGPRFIEV' A
#
# COMPACT_ATOMS: atom_id res chain seq x y z
N MET A 1 -16.88 11.94 13.13
CA MET A 1 -15.41 11.73 13.04
C MET A 1 -15.11 10.29 13.40
N GLY A 2 -14.34 9.59 12.57
CA GLY A 2 -13.97 8.20 12.79
C GLY A 2 -12.77 7.87 11.94
N HIS A 3 -11.57 8.03 12.50
CA HIS A 3 -10.32 7.62 11.86
C HIS A 3 -9.83 6.35 12.55
N TYR A 4 -9.25 5.44 11.76
CA TYR A 4 -8.59 4.28 12.34
C TYR A 4 -7.41 4.73 13.18
N ARG A 5 -7.44 4.41 14.48
CA ARG A 5 -6.34 4.70 15.41
C ARG A 5 -5.31 3.57 15.46
N ASN A 6 -5.74 2.34 15.20
CA ASN A 6 -4.88 1.17 15.09
C ASN A 6 -5.52 0.17 14.12
N VAL A 7 -4.73 -0.43 13.24
CA VAL A 7 -5.16 -1.44 12.28
C VAL A 7 -4.26 -2.66 12.49
N VAL A 8 -4.87 -3.78 12.89
CA VAL A 8 -4.16 -5.03 13.13
C VAL A 8 -4.79 -6.12 12.26
N GLY A 9 -3.96 -6.90 11.59
CA GLY A 9 -4.42 -8.04 10.78
C GLY A 9 -5.11 -7.68 9.47
N LEU A 10 -4.82 -6.50 8.90
CA LEU A 10 -5.31 -6.13 7.56
C LEU A 10 -4.83 -7.15 6.53
N LYS A 11 -5.77 -7.73 5.79
CA LYS A 11 -5.51 -8.68 4.70
C LYS A 11 -6.17 -8.17 3.44
N VAL A 12 -5.43 -8.27 2.34
CA VAL A 12 -5.93 -8.04 0.98
C VAL A 12 -6.19 -9.42 0.37
N ASP A 13 -7.39 -9.61 -0.16
CA ASP A 13 -7.78 -10.84 -0.86
C ASP A 13 -7.29 -10.76 -2.32
N PRO A 14 -6.27 -11.54 -2.72
CA PRO A 14 -5.68 -11.44 -4.04
C PRO A 14 -6.64 -11.84 -5.17
N GLU A 15 -7.74 -12.55 -4.88
CA GLU A 15 -8.74 -12.90 -5.89
C GLU A 15 -9.69 -11.73 -6.20
N LYS A 16 -9.71 -10.70 -5.36
CA LYS A 16 -10.62 -9.54 -5.48
C LYS A 16 -9.95 -8.24 -5.92
N VAL A 17 -8.63 -8.25 -6.10
CA VAL A 17 -7.87 -7.04 -6.45
C VAL A 17 -7.80 -6.74 -7.94
N GLY A 18 -8.09 -7.73 -8.79
CA GLY A 18 -7.90 -7.60 -10.24
C GLY A 18 -6.46 -7.19 -10.56
N ASP A 19 -6.30 -6.17 -11.41
CA ASP A 19 -4.99 -5.65 -11.83
C ASP A 19 -4.43 -4.55 -10.89
N ALA A 20 -5.06 -4.31 -9.73
CA ALA A 20 -4.60 -3.28 -8.80
C ALA A 20 -3.35 -3.73 -8.04
N HIS A 21 -2.27 -2.93 -8.14
CA HIS A 21 -0.99 -3.23 -7.51
C HIS A 21 -0.64 -2.33 -6.31
N ILE A 22 -1.41 -1.26 -6.06
CA ILE A 22 -1.16 -0.26 -5.02
C ILE A 22 -2.49 0.10 -4.34
N PHE A 23 -2.52 0.07 -3.01
CA PHE A 23 -3.68 0.45 -2.21
C PHE A 23 -3.31 1.53 -1.20
N ARG A 24 -4.21 2.52 -1.05
CA ARG A 24 -4.16 3.53 0.00
C ARG A 24 -5.32 3.29 0.98
N PRO A 25 -5.04 2.76 2.19
CA PRO A 25 -6.09 2.58 3.18
C PRO A 25 -6.68 3.93 3.59
N TRP A 26 -8.01 4.02 3.61
CA TRP A 26 -8.70 5.22 4.04
C TRP A 26 -8.39 5.53 5.51
N GLY A 27 -8.08 6.78 5.82
CA GLY A 27 -7.75 7.21 7.18
C GLY A 27 -6.38 6.77 7.70
N TRP A 28 -5.53 6.13 6.87
CA TRP A 28 -4.16 5.74 7.25
C TRP A 28 -3.13 6.19 6.20
N PRO A 29 -2.73 7.47 6.21
CA PRO A 29 -1.95 8.07 5.12
C PRO A 29 -0.46 7.67 5.08
N VAL A 30 0.04 7.01 6.13
CA VAL A 30 1.48 6.76 6.34
C VAL A 30 2.03 5.60 5.49
N ALA A 31 1.19 4.62 5.15
CA ALA A 31 1.61 3.39 4.49
C ALA A 31 0.82 3.15 3.20
N LEU A 32 1.53 2.70 2.18
CA LEU A 32 0.93 2.10 0.98
C LEU A 32 1.10 0.60 1.06
N ILE A 33 0.07 -0.12 0.62
CA ILE A 33 0.14 -1.57 0.46
C ILE A 33 0.40 -1.80 -1.02
N VAL A 34 1.51 -2.44 -1.34
CA VAL A 34 1.90 -2.71 -2.72
C VAL A 34 2.01 -4.20 -2.95
N SER A 35 1.74 -4.65 -4.16
CA SER A 35 2.00 -6.03 -4.56
C SER A 35 3.50 -6.36 -4.49
N GLU A 36 3.84 -7.64 -4.35
CA GLU A 36 5.22 -8.12 -4.31
C GLU A 36 6.03 -7.67 -5.55
N ARG A 37 5.38 -7.59 -6.72
CA ARG A 37 6.00 -7.09 -7.95
C ARG A 37 6.53 -5.66 -7.79
N VAL A 38 5.69 -4.77 -7.27
CA VAL A 38 6.05 -3.35 -7.07
C VAL A 38 7.10 -3.23 -5.97
N LYS A 39 6.96 -3.99 -4.88
CA LYS A 39 7.96 -4.03 -3.81
C LYS A 39 9.35 -4.39 -4.33
N ARG A 40 9.48 -5.49 -5.10
CA ARG A 40 10.76 -5.91 -5.65
C ARG A 40 11.37 -4.89 -6.58
N ALA A 41 10.57 -4.29 -7.47
CA ALA A 41 11.05 -3.24 -8.35
C ALA A 41 11.60 -2.03 -7.55
N LEU A 42 10.97 -1.66 -6.44
CA LEU A 42 11.49 -0.60 -5.57
C LEU A 42 12.78 -1.02 -4.85
N GLU A 43 12.85 -2.26 -4.36
CA GLU A 43 14.03 -2.79 -3.66
C GLU A 43 15.24 -2.94 -4.59
N ASP A 44 15.03 -3.42 -5.82
CA ASP A 44 16.06 -3.59 -6.85
C ASP A 44 16.67 -2.23 -7.27
N GLU A 45 15.84 -1.19 -7.30
CA GLU A 45 16.27 0.19 -7.56
C GLU A 45 16.85 0.90 -6.30
N GLY A 46 16.88 0.24 -5.15
CA GLY A 46 17.37 0.81 -3.89
C GLY A 46 16.49 1.93 -3.31
N LEU A 47 15.23 2.03 -3.73
CA LEU A 47 14.31 3.07 -3.32
C LEU A 47 13.74 2.77 -1.92
N SER A 48 14.31 3.41 -0.90
CA SER A 48 13.76 3.42 0.45
C SER A 48 13.05 4.75 0.75
N GLY A 49 11.79 4.68 1.19
CA GLY A 49 10.99 5.85 1.60
C GLY A 49 10.36 6.74 0.51
N PRO A 50 10.00 6.27 -0.70
CA PRO A 50 9.36 7.13 -1.69
C PRO A 50 8.00 7.66 -1.21
N ARG A 51 7.77 8.97 -1.36
CA ARG A 51 6.47 9.60 -1.14
C ARG A 51 5.71 9.67 -2.46
N PHE A 52 4.65 8.90 -2.58
CA PHE A 52 3.76 8.96 -3.73
C PHE A 52 2.71 10.06 -3.55
N ILE A 53 2.57 10.90 -4.57
CA ILE A 53 1.51 11.91 -4.69
C ILE A 53 0.48 11.42 -5.69
N GLU A 54 -0.80 11.64 -5.39
CA GLU A 54 -1.89 11.43 -6.36
C GLU A 54 -1.77 12.53 -7.43
N VAL A 55 -1.86 12.16 -8.70
CA VAL A 55 -1.81 13.06 -9.86
C VAL A 55 -3.12 13.05 -10.61
#